data_AF-A0A942P4N1-F1
#
_entry.id   AF-A0A942P4N1-F1
#
_cell.length_a   1.000
_cell.length_b   1.000
_cell.length_c   1.000
_cell.angle_alpha   90.00
_cell.angle_beta   90.00
_cell.angle_gamma   90.00
#
_symmetry.space_group_name_H-M   'P 1'
#
loop_
_entity.id
_entity.type
_entity.pdbx_description
1 polymer ?
#
loop_
_entity_poly.entity_id
_entity_poly.type
_entity_poly.pdbx_seq_one_letter_code
_entity_poly.pdbx_strand_id
1 'polypeptide(L)'
;MELQRNEFKHAIAAGKLQIGLWNSLCSNIVTEIVCYSGFDWLLLDTEHSPNELPAVMAQLQSVQRGTATPIVRPAWNDTVLIKRILDIGAQSILVPFVQNAEEAKRAVAATRYPPEGIRGITGSG
;
A
#
# COMPACT_ATOMS: atom_id res chain seq x y z
N MET A 1 11.62 -16.40 -7.37
CA MET A 1 11.26 -14.99 -7.63
C MET A 1 11.74 -14.20 -6.45
N GLU A 2 12.78 -13.38 -6.62
CA GLU A 2 13.27 -12.53 -5.55
C GLU A 2 12.31 -11.34 -5.43
N LEU A 3 11.55 -11.29 -4.35
CA LEU A 3 10.62 -10.18 -4.10
C LEU A 3 11.43 -8.94 -3.73
N GLN A 4 11.12 -7.81 -4.36
CA GLN A 4 11.74 -6.53 -4.02
C GLN A 4 11.56 -6.27 -2.51
N ARG A 5 12.66 -5.88 -1.85
CA ARG A 5 12.66 -5.61 -0.42
C ARG A 5 11.79 -4.39 -0.10
N ASN A 6 10.88 -4.54 0.86
CA ASN A 6 10.11 -3.42 1.40
C ASN A 6 10.99 -2.64 2.39
N GLU A 7 11.64 -1.57 1.91
CA GLU A 7 12.53 -0.73 2.73
C GLU A 7 11.78 0.00 3.85
N PHE A 8 10.57 0.49 3.58
CA PHE A 8 9.71 1.13 4.59
C PHE A 8 9.47 0.21 5.81
N LYS A 9 9.11 -1.06 5.57
CA LYS A 9 8.91 -2.06 6.64
C LYS A 9 10.16 -2.24 7.51
N HIS A 10 11.35 -2.23 6.92
CA HIS A 10 12.60 -2.35 7.67
C HIS A 10 12.94 -1.08 8.44
N ALA A 11 12.69 0.10 7.85
CA ALA A 11 12.92 1.38 8.49
C ALA A 11 12.06 1.56 9.74
N ILE A 12 10.75 1.26 9.67
CA ILE A 12 9.85 1.35 10.83
C ILE A 12 10.20 0.31 11.91
N ALA A 13 10.64 -0.90 11.52
CA ALA A 13 11.07 -1.93 12.47
C ALA A 13 12.36 -1.52 13.20
N ALA A 14 13.22 -0.73 12.55
CA ALA A 14 14.44 -0.17 13.14
C ALA A 14 14.20 1.13 13.93
N GLY A 15 12.95 1.60 14.06
CA GLY A 15 12.62 2.84 14.76
C GLY A 15 13.12 4.10 14.05
N LYS A 16 13.43 4.03 12.76
CA LYS A 16 13.81 5.21 11.97
C LYS A 16 12.58 6.09 11.73
N LEU A 17 12.73 7.39 11.90
CA LEU A 17 11.69 8.37 11.53
C LEU A 17 11.41 8.26 10.02
N GLN A 18 10.13 8.27 9.65
CA GLN A 18 9.67 8.18 8.27
C GLN A 18 8.64 9.30 8.02
N ILE A 19 9.05 10.33 7.29
CA ILE A 19 8.21 11.49 6.94
C ILE A 19 7.39 11.17 5.70
N GLY A 20 6.08 11.25 5.82
CA GLY A 20 5.13 10.93 4.76
C GLY A 20 4.43 12.12 4.16
N LEU A 21 3.94 11.95 2.93
CA LEU A 21 3.01 12.86 2.27
C LEU A 21 1.70 12.15 1.92
N TRP A 22 0.58 12.79 2.24
CA TRP A 22 -0.74 12.32 1.82
C TRP A 22 -1.06 12.83 0.42
N ASN A 23 -1.28 11.93 -0.54
CA ASN A 23 -1.56 12.30 -1.93
C ASN A 23 -3.02 11.98 -2.32
N SER A 24 -3.88 12.98 -2.14
CA SER A 24 -5.32 12.92 -2.49
C SER A 24 -5.65 13.42 -3.89
N LEU A 25 -4.65 13.75 -4.72
CA LEU A 25 -4.86 14.34 -6.05
C LEU A 25 -5.15 13.30 -7.14
N CYS A 26 -5.08 12.00 -6.83
CA CYS A 26 -5.47 10.88 -7.71
C CYS A 26 -4.84 10.92 -9.12
N SER A 27 -3.66 11.52 -9.26
CA SER A 27 -2.99 11.74 -10.55
C SER A 27 -1.63 11.06 -10.56
N ASN A 28 -1.37 10.21 -11.56
CA ASN A 28 -0.08 9.56 -11.76
C ASN A 28 1.04 10.57 -12.04
N ILE A 29 0.74 11.66 -12.77
CA ILE A 29 1.68 12.76 -13.05
C ILE A 29 2.11 13.44 -11.75
N VAL A 30 1.14 13.82 -10.90
CA VAL A 30 1.44 14.43 -9.60
C VAL A 30 2.24 13.46 -8.74
N THR A 31 1.83 12.18 -8.72
CA THR A 31 2.49 11.13 -7.93
C THR A 31 3.96 10.96 -8.34
N GLU A 32 4.25 11.00 -9.65
CA GLU A 32 5.62 10.97 -10.18
C GLU A 32 6.45 12.17 -9.74
N ILE A 33 5.87 13.37 -9.71
CA ILE A 33 6.57 14.58 -9.26
C ILE A 33 6.87 14.49 -7.76
N VAL A 34 5.87 14.18 -6.94
CA VAL A 34 6.01 14.23 -5.48
C VAL A 34 6.86 13.09 -4.91
N CYS A 35 7.04 11.98 -5.65
CA CYS A 35 7.88 10.87 -5.19
C CYS A 35 9.38 11.20 -5.16
N TYR A 36 9.79 12.31 -5.78
CA TYR A 36 11.15 12.87 -5.68
C TYR A 36 11.25 14.05 -4.69
N SER A 37 10.18 14.42 -4.00
CA SER A 37 10.13 15.59 -3.12
C SER A 37 10.74 15.37 -1.72
N GLY A 38 11.53 14.32 -1.53
CA GLY A 38 12.25 14.05 -0.27
C GLY A 38 11.44 13.40 0.84
N PHE A 39 10.21 12.91 0.55
CA PHE A 39 9.43 12.11 1.48
C PHE A 39 9.90 10.65 1.50
N ASP A 40 9.81 9.99 2.66
CA ASP A 40 10.12 8.57 2.81
C ASP A 40 8.98 7.69 2.27
N TRP A 41 7.73 8.16 2.36
CA TRP A 41 6.56 7.44 1.88
C TRP A 41 5.45 8.37 1.36
N LEU A 42 4.62 7.84 0.45
CA LEU A 42 3.44 8.51 -0.10
C LEU A 42 2.19 7.69 0.19
N LEU A 43 1.13 8.32 0.69
CA LEU A 43 -0.17 7.66 0.81
C LEU A 43 -1.00 7.85 -0.47
N LEU A 44 -1.40 6.75 -1.08
CA LEU A 44 -2.44 6.68 -2.10
C LEU A 44 -3.76 6.32 -1.41
N ASP A 45 -4.66 7.28 -1.36
CA ASP A 45 -5.86 7.19 -0.54
C ASP A 45 -7.07 6.75 -1.37
N THR A 46 -7.67 5.60 -1.06
CA THR A 46 -8.93 5.14 -1.68
C THR A 46 -10.13 5.22 -0.73
N GLU A 47 -9.98 5.81 0.47
CA GLU A 47 -11.06 5.95 1.47
C GLU A 47 -11.74 7.32 1.40
N HIS A 48 -10.94 8.38 1.28
CA HIS A 48 -11.44 9.77 1.28
C HIS A 48 -11.01 10.58 0.05
N SER A 49 -10.43 9.92 -0.94
CA SER A 49 -10.14 10.53 -2.23
C SER A 49 -10.83 9.71 -3.33
N PRO A 50 -11.21 10.32 -4.46
CA PRO A 50 -11.85 9.60 -5.57
C PRO A 50 -10.80 8.78 -6.35
N ASN A 51 -10.13 7.86 -5.66
CA ASN A 51 -9.05 7.05 -6.20
C ASN A 51 -9.47 5.59 -6.28
N GLU A 52 -9.58 5.08 -7.49
CA GLU A 52 -10.00 3.72 -7.77
C GLU A 52 -8.82 2.86 -8.23
N LEU A 53 -8.97 1.54 -8.14
CA LEU A 53 -7.87 0.59 -8.37
C LEU A 53 -7.05 0.83 -9.67
N PRO A 54 -7.66 1.13 -10.84
CA PRO A 54 -6.88 1.43 -12.05
C PRO A 54 -5.99 2.67 -11.92
N ALA A 55 -6.46 3.72 -11.23
CA ALA A 55 -5.68 4.93 -10.99
C ALA A 55 -4.55 4.66 -9.98
N VAL A 56 -4.83 3.92 -8.91
CA VAL A 56 -3.81 3.45 -7.96
C VAL A 56 -2.72 2.65 -8.67
N MET A 57 -3.09 1.74 -9.58
CA MET A 57 -2.13 0.97 -10.37
C MET A 57 -1.22 1.89 -11.22
N ALA A 58 -1.80 2.89 -11.90
CA ALA A 58 -1.02 3.86 -12.66
C ALA A 58 -0.09 4.72 -11.78
N GLN A 59 -0.52 5.07 -10.56
CA GLN A 59 0.31 5.77 -9.58
C GLN A 59 1.44 4.88 -9.04
N LEU A 60 1.18 3.60 -8.76
CA LEU A 60 2.21 2.63 -8.35
C LEU A 60 3.28 2.42 -9.43
N GLN A 61 2.87 2.44 -10.70
CA GLN A 61 3.79 2.38 -11.84
C GLN A 61 4.66 3.64 -11.94
N SER A 62 4.10 4.84 -11.71
CA SER A 62 4.85 6.09 -11.86
C SER A 62 5.89 6.32 -10.77
N VAL A 63 5.75 5.69 -9.60
CA VAL A 63 6.71 5.82 -8.48
C VAL A 63 7.78 4.73 -8.44
N GLN A 64 7.82 3.79 -9.39
CA GLN A 64 8.79 2.68 -9.39
C GLN A 64 10.25 3.13 -9.33
N ARG A 65 10.56 4.32 -9.86
CA ARG A 65 11.90 4.92 -9.84
C ARG A 65 12.06 6.08 -8.84
N GLY A 66 10.99 6.39 -8.11
CA GLY A 66 10.98 7.42 -7.08
C GLY A 66 11.75 7.02 -5.83
N THR A 67 11.93 7.97 -4.92
CA THR A 67 12.59 7.71 -3.62
C THR A 67 11.60 7.37 -2.51
N ALA A 68 10.33 7.77 -2.65
CA ALA A 68 9.29 7.53 -1.65
C ALA A 68 8.61 6.17 -1.84
N THR A 69 8.41 5.42 -0.75
CA THR A 69 7.66 4.16 -0.77
C THR A 69 6.16 4.41 -0.89
N PRO A 70 5.43 3.84 -1.86
CA PRO A 70 3.98 3.96 -1.90
C PRO A 70 3.31 3.10 -0.83
N ILE A 71 2.33 3.69 -0.14
CA ILE A 71 1.43 3.03 0.80
C ILE A 71 0.01 3.25 0.30
N VAL A 72 -0.81 2.19 0.26
CA VAL A 72 -2.21 2.32 -0.18
C VAL A 72 -3.15 2.22 1.02
N ARG A 73 -4.09 3.15 1.15
CA ARG A 73 -5.17 3.07 2.14
C ARG A 73 -6.43 2.52 1.47
N PRO A 74 -6.84 1.25 1.72
CA PRO A 74 -8.11 0.74 1.24
C PRO A 74 -9.29 1.52 1.83
N ALA A 75 -10.42 1.51 1.14
CA ALA A 75 -11.64 2.17 1.60
C ALA A 75 -12.21 1.59 2.92
N TRP A 76 -11.85 0.36 3.26
CA TRP A 76 -12.24 -0.30 4.50
C TRP A 76 -11.30 -1.47 4.84
N ASN A 77 -11.40 -2.01 6.06
CA ASN A 77 -10.80 -3.29 6.44
C ASN A 77 -11.56 -4.47 5.80
N ASP A 78 -11.46 -4.58 4.48
CA ASP A 78 -12.12 -5.59 3.66
C ASP A 78 -11.10 -6.48 2.95
N THR A 79 -11.28 -7.79 3.07
CA THR A 79 -10.33 -8.77 2.53
C THR A 79 -10.27 -8.75 1.00
N VAL A 80 -11.37 -8.44 0.30
CA VAL A 80 -11.41 -8.36 -1.15
C VAL A 80 -10.66 -7.13 -1.63
N LEU A 81 -10.88 -5.97 -0.99
CA LEU A 81 -10.16 -4.73 -1.31
C LEU A 81 -8.65 -4.88 -1.06
N ILE A 82 -8.26 -5.40 0.11
CA ILE A 82 -6.86 -5.63 0.46
C ILE A 82 -6.19 -6.56 -0.56
N LYS A 83 -6.81 -7.70 -0.89
CA LYS A 83 -6.28 -8.63 -1.88
C LYS A 83 -6.03 -7.94 -3.23
N ARG A 84 -7.02 -7.21 -3.75
CA ARG A 84 -6.89 -6.50 -5.05
C ARG A 84 -5.78 -5.46 -5.05
N ILE A 85 -5.58 -4.74 -3.95
CA ILE A 85 -4.50 -3.77 -3.78
C ILE A 85 -3.13 -4.47 -3.79
N LEU A 86 -3.01 -5.62 -3.13
CA LEU A 86 -1.77 -6.39 -3.11
C LEU A 86 -1.46 -7.03 -4.48
N ASP A 87 -2.50 -7.37 -5.26
CA ASP A 87 -2.34 -7.97 -6.58
C ASP A 87 -1.84 -6.96 -7.63
N ILE A 88 -2.08 -5.66 -7.43
CA ILE A 88 -1.50 -4.59 -8.27
C ILE A 88 -0.11 -4.11 -7.80
N GLY A 89 0.51 -4.82 -6.85
CA GLY A 89 1.91 -4.62 -6.47
C GLY A 89 2.17 -3.77 -5.22
N ALA A 90 1.14 -3.32 -4.50
CA ALA A 90 1.36 -2.63 -3.23
C ALA A 90 1.95 -3.57 -2.18
N GLN A 91 3.03 -3.14 -1.51
CA GLN A 91 3.68 -3.91 -0.43
C GLN A 91 3.32 -3.43 0.98
N SER A 92 2.78 -2.21 1.09
CA SER A 92 2.43 -1.54 2.35
C SER A 92 1.02 -0.98 2.24
N ILE A 93 0.20 -1.22 3.27
CA ILE A 93 -1.17 -0.71 3.35
C ILE A 93 -1.44 -0.03 4.70
N LEU A 94 -2.27 1.02 4.69
CA LEU A 94 -2.78 1.69 5.88
C LEU A 94 -4.26 1.32 6.05
N VAL A 95 -4.58 0.39 6.94
CA VAL A 95 -5.96 -0.10 7.10
C VAL A 95 -6.75 0.83 8.04
N PRO A 96 -7.88 1.40 7.59
CA PRO A 96 -8.67 2.31 8.42
C PRO A 96 -9.55 1.55 9.43
N PHE A 97 -10.02 2.27 10.45
CA PHE A 97 -11.01 1.81 11.44
C PHE A 97 -10.73 0.44 12.10
N VAL A 98 -9.47 0.13 12.43
CA VAL A 98 -9.14 -1.02 13.27
C VAL A 98 -9.38 -0.67 14.74
N GLN A 99 -10.42 -1.22 15.34
CA GLN A 99 -10.89 -0.88 16.69
C GLN A 99 -10.57 -1.94 17.74
N ASN A 100 -10.15 -3.13 17.32
CA ASN A 100 -9.79 -4.22 18.24
C ASN A 100 -8.74 -5.17 17.66
N ALA A 101 -8.21 -6.04 18.52
CA ALA A 101 -7.17 -7.00 18.16
C ALA A 101 -7.61 -8.01 17.08
N GLU A 102 -8.89 -8.40 17.05
CA GLU A 102 -9.41 -9.33 16.06
C GLU A 102 -9.47 -8.69 14.66
N GLU A 103 -9.86 -7.42 14.57
CA GLU A 103 -9.80 -6.64 13.33
C GLU A 103 -8.37 -6.49 12.80
N ALA A 104 -7.41 -6.26 13.70
CA ALA A 104 -5.99 -6.20 13.34
C ALA A 104 -5.50 -7.56 12.81
N LYS A 105 -5.86 -8.68 13.48
CA LYS A 105 -5.52 -10.03 13.01
C LYS A 105 -6.14 -10.33 11.65
N ARG A 106 -7.40 -9.95 11.41
CA ARG A 106 -8.07 -10.10 10.10
C ARG A 106 -7.36 -9.32 9.00
N ALA A 107 -6.98 -8.07 9.26
CA ALA A 107 -6.22 -7.26 8.32
C ALA A 107 -4.87 -7.94 7.96
N VAL A 108 -4.13 -8.43 8.96
CA VAL A 108 -2.87 -9.16 8.73
C VAL A 108 -3.10 -10.43 7.92
N ALA A 109 -4.11 -11.24 8.28
CA ALA A 109 -4.43 -12.49 7.57
C ALA A 109 -4.78 -12.24 6.09
N ALA A 110 -5.47 -11.14 5.77
CA ALA A 110 -5.80 -10.77 4.39
C ALA A 110 -4.55 -10.49 3.51
N THR A 111 -3.39 -10.22 4.11
CA THR A 111 -2.14 -9.94 3.38
C THR A 111 -1.26 -11.15 3.12
N ARG A 112 -1.49 -12.26 3.83
CA ARG A 112 -0.61 -13.44 3.82
C ARG A 112 -1.28 -14.60 3.09
N TYR A 113 -0.51 -15.35 2.31
CA TYR A 113 -0.98 -16.59 1.71
C TYR A 113 -1.18 -17.68 2.79
N PRO A 114 -1.94 -18.75 2.50
CA PRO A 114 -1.98 -19.92 3.36
C PRO A 114 -0.58 -20.54 3.53
N PRO A 115 -0.24 -21.08 4.72
CA PRO A 115 -1.09 -21.23 5.92
C PRO A 115 -1.13 -20.00 6.84
N GLU A 116 -0.32 -18.96 6.63
CA GLU A 116 -0.20 -17.82 7.55
C GLU A 116 -1.33 -16.77 7.41
N GLY A 117 -2.22 -16.94 6.43
CA GLY A 117 -3.35 -16.07 6.19
C GLY A 117 -4.34 -16.63 5.17
N ILE A 118 -5.13 -15.73 4.60
CA ILE A 118 -6.28 -16.04 3.73
C ILE A 118 -6.20 -15.33 2.36
N ARG A 119 -5.04 -14.78 1.99
CA ARG A 119 -4.84 -14.20 0.67
C ARG A 119 -4.97 -15.30 -0.39
N GLY A 120 -5.86 -15.11 -1.35
CA GLY A 120 -6.01 -16.04 -2.48
C GLY A 120 -4.78 -16.01 -3.38
N ILE A 121 -4.34 -17.18 -3.85
CA ILE A 121 -3.24 -17.32 -4.80
C ILE A 121 -3.78 -17.12 -6.22
N THR A 122 -3.12 -16.27 -7.00
CA THR A 122 -3.32 -16.16 -8.46
C THR A 122 -1.96 -16.38 -9.13
N GLY A 123 -1.93 -17.17 -10.21
CA GLY A 123 -0.72 -17.42 -11.01
C GLY A 123 -0.63 -16.56 -12.26
N SER A 124 -1.58 -15.64 -12.44
CA SER A 124 -1.79 -14.89 -13.69
C SER A 124 -1.15 -13.50 -13.73
N GLY A 125 -0.26 -13.20 -12.77
CA GLY A 125 0.42 -11.91 -12.64
C GLY A 125 1.91 -12.00 -12.94
#